data_AF-A0A953BWX3-F1
#
_entry.id   AF-A0A953BWX3-F1
#
_cell.length_a   1.000
_cell.length_b   1.000
_cell.length_c   1.000
_cell.angle_alpha   90.00
_cell.angle_beta   90.00
_cell.angle_gamma   90.00
#
_symmetry.space_group_name_H-M   'P 1'
#
loop_
_entity.id
_entity.type
_entity.pdbx_description
1 polymer ?
#
loop_
_entity_poly.entity_id
_entity_poly.type
_entity_poly.pdbx_seq_one_letter_code
_entity_poly.pdbx_strand_id
1 'polypeptide(L)'
;MRTCLLSEKVQLWRRQIVDTVDGDVAERWSHDATVWADVRLKGTDGDSLLLDIRMRPHGYKVDRIYWHGVWADCPKSIYKTRDYVRFFAKSRADLTGS
;
A
#
# COMPACT_ATOMS: atom_id res chain seq x y z
N MET A 1 -18.83 2.50 -20.54
CA MET A 1 -17.49 2.59 -19.93
C MET A 1 -17.65 3.06 -18.48
N ARG A 2 -17.27 2.27 -17.47
CA ARG A 2 -17.15 2.78 -16.10
C ARG A 2 -15.85 3.57 -16.01
N THR A 3 -15.94 4.90 -16.03
CA THR A 3 -14.85 5.77 -15.58
C THR A 3 -14.58 5.45 -14.12
N CYS A 4 -13.52 4.69 -13.84
CA CYS A 4 -12.99 4.56 -12.48
C CYS A 4 -12.46 5.92 -12.04
N LEU A 5 -13.30 6.71 -11.39
CA LEU A 5 -12.87 7.93 -10.71
C LEU A 5 -12.02 7.52 -9.51
N LEU A 6 -10.85 8.12 -9.38
CA LEU A 6 -10.01 7.96 -8.19
C LEU A 6 -10.60 8.85 -7.10
N SER A 7 -11.31 8.26 -6.13
CA SER A 7 -12.10 8.99 -5.14
C SER A 7 -11.58 8.86 -3.71
N GLU A 8 -10.66 7.93 -3.45
CA GLU A 8 -10.19 7.61 -2.11
C GLU A 8 -8.80 8.20 -1.88
N LYS A 9 -8.57 8.78 -0.70
CA LYS A 9 -7.22 9.14 -0.26
C LYS A 9 -6.55 7.92 0.38
N VAL A 10 -5.39 7.56 -0.13
CA VAL A 10 -4.58 6.45 0.36
C VAL A 10 -3.20 6.96 0.70
N GLN A 11 -2.71 6.63 1.90
CA GLN A 11 -1.32 6.89 2.26
C GLN A 11 -0.46 5.72 1.80
N LEU A 12 0.65 6.03 1.15
CA LEU A 12 1.67 5.10 0.71
C LEU A 12 2.81 5.11 1.71
N TRP A 13 3.22 3.92 2.11
CA TRP A 13 4.26 3.69 3.10
C TRP A 13 5.33 2.79 2.50
N ARG A 14 6.57 3.10 2.86
CA ARG A 14 7.74 2.33 2.43
C ARG A 14 8.42 1.72 3.64
N ARG A 15 9.03 0.57 3.41
CA ARG A 15 9.87 -0.12 4.38
C ARG A 15 11.33 0.18 4.08
N GLN A 16 12.07 0.59 5.10
CA GLN A 16 13.51 0.73 5.08
C GLN A 16 14.12 -0.29 6.05
N ILE A 17 15.11 -1.02 5.58
CA ILE A 17 15.93 -1.86 6.43
C ILE A 17 17.10 -0.99 6.90
N VAL A 18 17.25 -0.84 8.20
CA VAL A 18 18.29 -0.01 8.82
C VAL A 18 19.11 -0.85 9.77
N ASP A 19 20.43 -0.66 9.72
CA ASP A 19 21.32 -1.24 10.71
C ASP A 19 21.19 -0.44 12.01
N THR A 20 21.09 -1.15 13.12
CA THR A 20 21.08 -0.58 14.46
C THR A 20 22.52 -0.42 14.96
N VAL A 21 22.68 0.38 16.01
CA VAL A 21 24.01 0.63 16.63
C VAL A 21 24.64 -0.66 17.16
N ASP A 22 23.81 -1.65 17.51
CA ASP A 22 24.24 -2.96 18.03
C ASP A 22 24.57 -3.96 16.90
N GLY A 23 24.47 -3.55 15.63
CA GLY A 23 24.71 -4.43 14.47
C GLY A 23 23.52 -5.31 14.10
N ASP A 24 22.38 -5.18 14.80
CA ASP A 24 21.12 -5.83 14.41
C ASP A 24 20.45 -5.10 13.26
N VAL A 25 19.61 -5.81 12.51
CA VAL A 25 18.82 -5.26 11.41
C VAL A 25 17.41 -4.95 11.89
N ALA A 26 16.97 -3.71 11.74
CA ALA A 26 15.62 -3.26 12.10
C ALA A 26 14.82 -2.81 10.88
N GLU A 27 13.50 -3.01 10.93
CA GLU A 27 12.57 -2.43 9.97
C GLU A 27 12.10 -1.05 10.45
N ARG A 28 12.24 -0.05 9.59
CA ARG A 28 11.68 1.29 9.80
C ARG A 28 10.66 1.58 8.72
N TRP A 29 9.47 1.99 9.14
CA TRP A 29 8.41 2.43 8.24
C TRP A 29 8.40 3.96 8.16
N SER A 30 8.21 4.48 6.96
CA SER A 30 8.06 5.92 6.74
C SER A 30 6.92 6.19 5.77
N HIS A 31 6.12 7.21 6.07
CA HIS A 31 5.18 7.78 5.12
C HIS A 31 5.95 8.32 3.91
N ASP A 32 5.53 7.92 2.71
CA ASP A 32 6.19 8.31 1.46
C ASP A 32 5.34 9.33 0.69
N ALA A 33 4.03 9.08 0.54
CA ALA A 33 3.11 10.00 -0.14
C ALA A 33 1.64 9.75 0.24
N THR A 34 0.75 10.70 -0.06
CA THR A 34 -0.70 10.51 -0.04
C THR A 34 -1.27 10.74 -1.42
N VAL A 35 -2.00 9.76 -1.96
CA VAL A 35 -2.47 9.75 -3.35
C VAL A 35 -3.98 9.53 -3.42
N TRP A 36 -4.58 9.93 -4.56
CA TRP A 36 -5.94 9.54 -4.91
C TRP A 36 -5.93 8.18 -5.61
N ALA A 37 -6.78 7.27 -5.17
CA ALA A 37 -6.93 5.92 -5.69
C ALA A 37 -8.40 5.50 -5.81
N ASP A 38 -8.66 4.47 -6.62
CA ASP A 38 -9.88 3.65 -6.57
C ASP A 38 -9.51 2.40 -5.75
N VAL A 39 -10.14 2.24 -4.59
CA VAL A 39 -9.91 1.13 -3.66
C VAL A 39 -11.16 0.29 -3.61
N ARG A 40 -11.04 -1.02 -3.89
CA ARG A 40 -12.16 -1.95 -3.90
C ARG A 40 -11.86 -3.15 -3.04
N LEU A 41 -12.80 -3.54 -2.20
CA LEU A 41 -12.76 -4.84 -1.55
C LEU A 41 -12.96 -5.93 -2.61
N LYS A 42 -11.99 -6.85 -2.71
CA LYS A 42 -12.07 -8.03 -3.57
C LYS A 42 -12.63 -9.25 -2.88
N GLY A 43 -12.44 -9.32 -1.57
CA GLY A 43 -12.86 -10.44 -0.74
C GLY A 43 -12.03 -10.49 0.53
N THR A 44 -12.04 -11.65 1.16
CA THR A 44 -11.30 -11.94 2.38
C THR A 44 -10.47 -13.21 2.20
N ASP A 45 -9.36 -13.29 2.92
CA ASP A 45 -8.50 -14.46 3.01
C ASP A 45 -8.18 -14.70 4.49
N GLY A 46 -8.96 -15.60 5.11
CA GLY A 46 -9.08 -15.68 6.56
C GLY A 46 -9.62 -14.37 7.15
N ASP A 47 -8.94 -13.85 8.17
CA ASP A 47 -9.28 -12.59 8.83
C ASP A 47 -8.73 -11.33 8.12
N SER A 48 -8.06 -11.52 6.97
CA SER A 48 -7.51 -10.41 6.20
C SER A 48 -8.44 -10.00 5.05
N LEU A 49 -8.59 -8.70 4.85
CA LEU A 49 -9.22 -8.11 3.68
C LEU A 49 -8.25 -8.14 2.49
N LEU A 50 -8.77 -8.47 1.31
CA LEU A 50 -8.05 -8.33 0.04
C LEU A 50 -8.59 -7.10 -0.68
N LEU A 51 -7.71 -6.13 -0.90
CA LEU A 51 -8.02 -4.86 -1.54
C LEU A 51 -7.45 -4.84 -2.95
N ASP A 52 -8.17 -4.28 -3.90
CA ASP A 52 -7.72 -3.94 -5.25
C ASP A 52 -7.58 -2.43 -5.35
N ILE A 53 -6.35 -1.99 -5.55
CA ILE A 53 -5.99 -0.58 -5.55
C ILE A 53 -5.57 -0.21 -6.95
N ARG A 54 -6.19 0.84 -7.48
CA ARG A 54 -5.81 1.47 -8.73
C ARG A 54 -5.51 2.94 -8.47
N MET A 55 -4.36 3.41 -8.92
CA MET A 55 -3.94 4.81 -8.77
C MET A 55 -3.24 5.30 -10.03
N ARG A 56 -3.01 6.61 -10.14
CA ARG A 56 -2.17 7.15 -11.23
C ARG A 56 -0.75 6.59 -11.12
N PRO A 57 -0.03 6.43 -12.24
CA PRO A 57 1.33 5.93 -12.20
C PRO A 57 2.20 6.81 -11.31
N HIS A 58 2.88 6.17 -10.37
CA HIS A 58 3.85 6.82 -9.51
C HIS A 58 5.25 6.21 -9.71
N GLY A 59 6.29 7.01 -9.46
CA GLY A 59 7.67 6.55 -9.35
C GLY A 59 8.07 6.00 -7.97
N TYR A 60 7.18 6.03 -6.99
CA TYR A 60 7.49 5.62 -5.61
C TYR A 60 7.36 4.10 -5.41
N LYS A 61 8.17 3.56 -4.49
CA LYS A 61 8.03 2.18 -4.02
C LYS A 61 6.95 2.15 -2.94
N VAL A 62 5.99 1.23 -3.08
CA VAL A 62 4.91 1.05 -2.12
C VAL A 62 5.04 -0.34 -1.53
N ASP A 63 5.37 -0.40 -0.24
CA ASP A 63 5.42 -1.65 0.51
C ASP A 63 4.13 -1.86 1.31
N ARG A 64 3.49 -0.77 1.72
CA ARG A 64 2.26 -0.78 2.52
C ARG A 64 1.39 0.43 2.20
N ILE A 65 0.09 0.28 2.44
CA ILE A 65 -0.86 1.38 2.40
C ILE A 65 -1.62 1.52 3.72
N TYR A 66 -2.12 2.74 3.95
CA TYR A 66 -3.12 3.03 4.96
C TYR A 66 -4.35 3.68 4.31
N TRP A 67 -5.52 3.12 4.57
CA TRP A 67 -6.79 3.55 4.01
C TRP A 67 -7.94 3.30 5.01
N HIS A 68 -8.67 4.34 5.40
CA HIS A 68 -9.81 4.28 6.34
C HIS A 68 -9.57 3.42 7.59
N GLY A 69 -8.42 3.60 8.27
CA GLY A 69 -8.10 2.83 9.48
C GLY A 69 -7.52 1.44 9.19
N VAL A 70 -7.40 1.03 7.93
CA VAL A 70 -6.89 -0.28 7.54
C VAL A 70 -5.47 -0.15 7.01
N TRP A 71 -4.55 -0.87 7.65
CA TRP A 71 -3.22 -1.12 7.14
C TRP A 71 -3.23 -2.34 6.20
N ALA A 72 -2.59 -2.24 5.05
CA ALA A 72 -2.49 -3.35 4.11
C ALA A 72 -1.12 -3.44 3.41
N ASP A 73 -0.55 -4.64 3.39
CA ASP A 73 0.74 -4.91 2.74
C ASP A 73 0.55 -5.08 1.24
N CYS A 74 1.47 -4.47 0.49
CA CYS A 74 1.52 -4.54 -0.95
C CYS A 74 2.52 -5.64 -1.38
N PRO A 75 2.13 -6.60 -2.22
CA PRO A 75 3.05 -7.56 -2.80
C PRO A 75 3.96 -6.85 -3.81
N LYS A 76 5.14 -7.44 -4.04
CA LYS A 76 6.12 -6.92 -5.01
C LYS A 76 5.58 -6.82 -6.44
N SER A 77 4.56 -7.63 -6.79
CA SER A 77 3.98 -7.68 -8.13
C SER A 77 2.96 -6.57 -8.33
N ILE A 78 3.40 -5.49 -8.97
CA ILE A 78 2.58 -4.33 -9.32
C ILE A 78 2.35 -4.33 -10.83
N TYR A 79 1.09 -4.27 -11.26
CA TYR A 79 0.76 -4.09 -12.68
C TYR A 79 0.81 -2.60 -13.03
N LYS A 80 1.71 -2.24 -13.94
CA LYS A 80 1.91 -0.85 -14.36
C LYS A 80 1.61 -0.69 -15.84
N THR A 81 0.72 0.25 -16.15
CA THR A 81 0.47 0.73 -17.50
C THR A 81 0.90 2.19 -17.62
N ARG A 82 0.76 2.78 -18.80
CA ARG A 82 0.96 4.22 -19.01
C ARG A 82 -0.02 5.08 -18.18
N ASP A 83 -1.22 4.57 -17.92
CA ASP A 83 -2.32 5.40 -17.39
C ASP A 83 -2.64 5.09 -15.92
N TYR A 84 -2.23 3.94 -15.41
CA TYR A 84 -2.44 3.56 -14.02
C TYR A 84 -1.44 2.52 -13.52
N VAL A 85 -1.30 2.51 -12.21
CA VAL A 85 -0.72 1.42 -11.43
C VAL A 85 -1.86 0.70 -10.72
N ARG A 86 -1.86 -0.63 -10.76
CA ARG A 86 -2.81 -1.48 -10.05
C ARG A 86 -2.10 -2.59 -9.30
N PHE A 87 -2.49 -2.81 -8.06
CA PHE A 87 -1.96 -3.87 -7.21
C PHE A 87 -3.03 -4.31 -6.23
N PHE A 88 -2.85 -5.52 -5.69
CA PHE A 88 -3.70 -6.00 -4.60
C PHE A 88 -2.97 -5.77 -3.28
N ALA A 89 -3.65 -5.36 -2.22
CA ALA A 89 -3.05 -5.30 -0.89
C ALA A 89 -3.83 -6.19 0.08
N LYS A 90 -3.13 -6.79 1.04
CA LYS A 90 -3.74 -7.66 2.06
C LYS A 90 -3.70 -6.96 3.41
N SER A 91 -4.84 -6.86 4.09
CA SER A 91 -4.88 -6.18 5.39
C SER A 91 -4.04 -6.90 6.43
N ARG A 92 -3.37 -6.11 7.25
CA ARG A 92 -2.45 -6.53 8.31
C ARG A 92 -2.63 -5.61 9.51
N ALA A 93 -2.23 -6.10 10.68
CA ALA A 93 -2.11 -5.26 11.86
C ALA A 93 -1.12 -4.13 11.61
N ASP A 94 -1.27 -3.03 12.36
CA ASP A 94 -0.30 -1.95 12.34
C ASP A 94 1.06 -2.46 12.85
N LEU A 95 2.08 -2.41 12.00
CA LEU A 95 3.47 -2.71 12.37
C LEU A 95 4.36 -1.47 12.22
N THR A 96 3.77 -0.30 11.98
CA THR A 96 4.49 0.95 11.78
C THR A 96 4.84 1.66 13.08
N GLY A 97 4.17 1.28 14.19
CA GLY A 97 4.35 1.90 15.50
C GLY A 97 3.77 3.31 15.60
N SER A 98 2.78 3.62 14.74
CA SER A 98 2.04 4.89 14.71
C SER A 98 1.12 5.08 15.91
#